data_AF-A0A3S1BCD5-F1
#
_entry.id   AF-A0A3S1BCD5-F1
#
_cell.length_a   1.000
_cell.length_b   1.000
_cell.length_c   1.000
_cell.angle_alpha   90.00
_cell.angle_beta   90.00
_cell.angle_gamma   90.00
#
_symmetry.space_group_name_H-M   'P 1'
#
loop_
_entity.id
_entity.type
_entity.pdbx_description
1 polymer ?
#
loop_
_entity_poly.entity_id
_entity_poly.type
_entity_poly.pdbx_seq_one_letter_code
_entity_poly.pdbx_strand_id
1 'polypeptide(L)'
;SSVTDCLPCPSRKYCPQGSSTDGLDCPAGFFCTATQESGFQNACPIGTFSSNMGLENGTECEPCPAGFYCPAGSQAEPTVAPVSCPPGSYNPLPMTGHPTNCIKCDPGFACPQYNQTASVMPCKEGHYCPEGTLQDDQFPCLPGTYTGATNLTSSNECDPCPERFYCDFGTGVTISPPQPCGLGHYCPLMTPAVDRYPCEPGTFTSRSDLKMQSECSICTQGYYCIGGQAAETDVCPPGYYCPNGTAHWSDYGCPNGTYNPTYGMWEEGQCLNCTQGHYCEFAVTVPQDCPVGTYMPYGVDGSNNLIGEPAEGSESCLECPGGSYCTAQTIFPYDCNIGFYSEPGQYECLVCKAGYYCDNATTSEDDMLNNKKCTAGKFCTDGLSDLSQATDCTIGKYCPEATPEELLCPVGTKRETVGAAAVTDCAPCDAGYYCVEGSTDETGPCSKGFYCPTNFANPYAATPATIGSYGAEQEPCPAGTYMDEIAAPNLTSCKTCPTGYYCPQASVNPTDCPQGSYCPIQSGVPTPCPAGRYGNRTHLETLTDCNLCDPGYYCDTQGLLLPRAQCDPGYLCYSGAVTSGPIDGITGELCPA
;
A
#
# COMPACT_ATOMS: atom_id res chain seq x y z
N SER A 1 49.91 -117.04 -0.43
CA SER A 1 49.41 -116.67 -1.76
C SER A 1 48.01 -117.23 -1.94
N SER A 2 47.00 -116.37 -1.99
CA SER A 2 45.72 -116.63 -2.65
C SER A 2 45.03 -115.28 -2.77
N VAL A 3 44.80 -114.87 -4.01
CA VAL A 3 44.01 -113.70 -4.38
C VAL A 3 42.58 -113.97 -3.91
N THR A 4 42.05 -113.12 -3.02
CA THR A 4 40.63 -113.07 -2.68
C THR A 4 39.89 -112.50 -3.88
N ASP A 5 39.25 -113.39 -4.65
CA ASP A 5 38.33 -113.02 -5.72
C ASP A 5 37.09 -112.33 -5.12
N CYS A 6 36.79 -111.12 -5.59
CA CYS A 6 35.52 -110.44 -5.28
C CYS A 6 34.36 -111.25 -5.89
N LEU A 7 33.38 -111.62 -5.07
CA LEU A 7 32.15 -112.26 -5.56
C LEU A 7 31.26 -111.22 -6.28
N PRO A 8 30.60 -111.58 -7.39
CA PRO A 8 29.67 -110.68 -8.07
C PRO A 8 28.48 -110.34 -7.16
N CYS A 9 28.04 -109.08 -7.17
CA CYS A 9 26.90 -108.63 -6.38
C CYS A 9 25.60 -109.27 -6.89
N PRO A 10 24.66 -109.69 -6.01
CA PRO A 10 23.38 -110.26 -6.45
C PRO A 10 22.59 -109.30 -7.35
N SER A 11 21.77 -109.84 -8.25
CA SER A 11 20.91 -109.00 -9.09
C SER A 11 19.96 -108.15 -8.24
N ARG A 12 19.60 -106.95 -8.72
CA ARG A 12 18.78 -105.94 -7.98
C ARG A 12 19.45 -105.32 -6.76
N LYS A 13 20.69 -105.70 -6.43
CA LYS A 13 21.44 -105.19 -5.29
C LYS A 13 22.63 -104.33 -5.74
N TYR A 14 22.93 -103.32 -4.93
CA TYR A 14 24.10 -102.47 -5.02
C TYR A 14 25.05 -102.78 -3.86
N CYS A 15 26.31 -103.08 -4.17
CA CYS A 15 27.34 -103.43 -3.20
C CYS A 15 28.46 -102.38 -3.24
N PRO A 16 28.49 -101.38 -2.34
CA PRO A 16 29.60 -100.43 -2.29
C PRO A 16 30.92 -101.13 -1.90
N GLN A 17 32.05 -100.52 -2.24
CA GLN A 17 33.38 -101.10 -2.03
C GLN A 17 33.61 -101.50 -0.55
N GLY A 18 33.95 -102.77 -0.30
CA GLY A 18 34.19 -103.30 1.06
C GLY A 18 32.99 -103.98 1.74
N SER A 19 31.87 -104.18 1.03
CA SER A 19 30.66 -104.83 1.57
C SER A 19 30.81 -106.35 1.76
N SER A 20 30.37 -106.89 2.92
CA SER A 20 30.47 -108.32 3.28
C SER A 20 29.18 -109.12 3.04
N THR A 21 28.80 -109.28 1.77
CA THR A 21 28.02 -110.40 1.16
C THR A 21 26.49 -110.38 1.00
N ASP A 22 25.71 -109.37 1.41
CA ASP A 22 24.23 -109.34 1.10
C ASP A 22 23.72 -108.20 0.19
N GLY A 23 24.49 -107.11 0.02
CA GLY A 23 24.13 -105.96 -0.84
C GLY A 23 22.90 -105.14 -0.38
N LEU A 24 22.84 -103.86 -0.75
CA LEU A 24 21.66 -102.98 -0.51
C LEU A 24 20.70 -103.07 -1.70
N ASP A 25 19.39 -102.88 -1.50
CA ASP A 25 18.46 -102.76 -2.63
C ASP A 25 18.87 -101.61 -3.55
N CYS A 26 18.82 -101.84 -4.86
CA CYS A 26 19.16 -100.82 -5.84
C CYS A 26 18.32 -99.56 -5.56
N PRO A 27 18.92 -98.38 -5.33
CA PRO A 27 18.17 -97.20 -4.92
C PRO A 27 17.17 -96.71 -5.98
N ALA A 28 16.13 -95.99 -5.56
CA ALA A 28 15.13 -95.43 -6.47
C ALA A 28 15.79 -94.55 -7.56
N GLY A 29 15.29 -94.66 -8.78
CA GLY A 29 15.82 -94.01 -9.97
C GLY A 29 17.10 -94.64 -10.54
N PHE A 30 17.52 -95.80 -10.03
CA PHE A 30 18.63 -96.60 -10.55
C PHE A 30 18.26 -98.07 -10.77
N PHE A 31 18.97 -98.76 -11.66
CA PHE A 31 18.91 -100.22 -11.87
C PHE A 31 20.28 -100.88 -11.77
N CYS A 32 20.31 -102.12 -11.26
CA CYS A 32 21.52 -102.84 -10.89
C CYS A 32 21.52 -104.27 -11.49
N THR A 33 22.36 -104.51 -12.51
CA THR A 33 22.41 -105.77 -13.26
C THR A 33 23.37 -106.80 -12.61
N ALA A 34 23.08 -108.10 -12.79
CA ALA A 34 23.79 -109.21 -12.12
C ALA A 34 25.27 -109.41 -12.50
N THR A 35 25.77 -108.73 -13.54
CA THR A 35 27.08 -108.99 -14.16
C THR A 35 28.04 -107.80 -14.12
N GLN A 36 27.68 -106.69 -13.46
CA GLN A 36 28.55 -105.52 -13.33
C GLN A 36 29.45 -105.62 -12.08
N GLU A 37 30.73 -105.24 -12.21
CA GLU A 37 31.67 -105.18 -11.09
C GLU A 37 31.13 -104.23 -10.00
N SER A 38 31.07 -104.76 -8.79
CA SER A 38 30.30 -104.29 -7.62
C SER A 38 30.66 -102.89 -7.12
N GLY A 39 30.13 -101.84 -7.77
CA GLY A 39 30.30 -100.46 -7.28
C GLY A 39 29.50 -99.37 -8.00
N PHE A 40 28.81 -99.67 -9.11
CA PHE A 40 28.09 -98.67 -9.90
C PHE A 40 26.60 -99.00 -10.04
N GLN A 41 25.75 -98.00 -9.80
CA GLN A 41 24.30 -98.07 -10.02
C GLN A 41 23.99 -97.35 -11.35
N ASN A 42 23.16 -97.92 -12.23
CA ASN A 42 22.88 -97.28 -13.53
C ASN A 42 21.63 -96.43 -13.41
N ALA A 43 21.71 -95.13 -13.66
CA ALA A 43 20.55 -94.26 -13.58
C ALA A 43 19.50 -94.67 -14.64
N CYS A 44 18.22 -94.51 -14.31
CA CYS A 44 17.15 -94.69 -15.29
C CYS A 44 17.45 -93.83 -16.54
N PRO A 45 17.30 -94.41 -17.75
CA PRO A 45 17.55 -93.68 -18.99
C PRO A 45 16.70 -92.41 -19.10
N ILE A 46 17.18 -91.44 -19.87
CA ILE A 46 16.43 -90.20 -20.18
C ILE A 46 15.01 -90.52 -20.66
N GLY A 47 14.02 -89.78 -20.17
CA GLY A 47 12.61 -90.04 -20.47
C GLY A 47 11.96 -91.14 -19.60
N THR A 48 12.69 -91.69 -18.63
CA THR A 48 12.15 -92.62 -17.63
C THR A 48 12.54 -92.19 -16.22
N PHE A 49 11.77 -92.62 -15.23
CA PHE A 49 12.01 -92.38 -13.82
C PHE A 49 11.63 -93.62 -13.02
N SER A 50 12.00 -93.70 -11.75
CA SER A 50 11.36 -94.67 -10.85
C SER A 50 11.46 -94.25 -9.41
N SER A 51 10.34 -94.34 -8.69
CA SER A 51 10.31 -94.21 -7.23
C SER A 51 10.54 -95.55 -6.51
N ASN A 52 10.56 -96.66 -7.25
CA ASN A 52 10.71 -98.02 -6.71
C ASN A 52 12.19 -98.39 -6.51
N MET A 53 12.47 -99.16 -5.45
CA MET A 53 13.81 -99.71 -5.16
C MET A 53 13.92 -101.16 -5.68
N GLY A 54 15.14 -101.64 -5.93
CA GLY A 54 15.42 -103.03 -6.31
C GLY A 54 15.19 -103.36 -7.79
N LEU A 55 15.39 -102.40 -8.69
CA LEU A 55 15.28 -102.58 -10.14
C LEU A 55 16.48 -103.37 -10.67
N GLU A 56 16.22 -104.37 -11.52
CA GLU A 56 17.27 -105.19 -12.13
C GLU A 56 17.73 -104.63 -13.46
N ASN A 57 16.78 -104.12 -14.25
CA ASN A 57 17.01 -103.66 -15.61
C ASN A 57 16.38 -102.28 -15.86
N GLY A 58 16.99 -101.48 -16.73
CA GLY A 58 16.49 -100.16 -17.12
C GLY A 58 15.11 -100.18 -17.80
N THR A 59 14.65 -101.35 -18.27
CA THR A 59 13.27 -101.55 -18.75
C THR A 59 12.22 -101.57 -17.64
N GLU A 60 12.62 -101.72 -16.38
CA GLU A 60 11.73 -101.62 -15.21
C GLU A 60 11.54 -100.16 -14.76
N CYS A 61 12.25 -99.19 -15.36
CA CYS A 61 11.99 -97.77 -15.14
C CYS A 61 10.64 -97.37 -15.78
N GLU A 62 9.89 -96.52 -15.09
CA GLU A 62 8.58 -96.07 -15.54
C GLU A 62 8.73 -94.98 -16.60
N PRO A 63 7.91 -95.00 -17.68
CA PRO A 63 7.95 -93.96 -18.70
C PRO A 63 7.49 -92.62 -18.10
N CYS A 64 8.21 -91.54 -18.43
CA CYS A 64 7.82 -90.20 -17.99
C CYS A 64 6.44 -89.84 -18.55
N PRO A 65 5.45 -89.47 -17.70
CA PRO A 65 4.13 -89.10 -18.17
C PRO A 65 4.15 -87.77 -18.92
N ALA A 66 3.20 -87.57 -19.84
CA ALA A 66 2.97 -86.27 -20.48
C ALA A 66 2.67 -85.19 -19.41
N GLY A 67 3.04 -83.94 -19.70
CA GLY A 67 3.00 -82.82 -18.75
C GLY A 67 4.26 -82.67 -17.89
N PHE A 68 5.17 -83.64 -17.96
CA PHE A 68 6.42 -83.66 -17.19
C PHE A 68 7.62 -83.97 -18.10
N TYR A 69 8.82 -83.74 -17.61
CA TYR A 69 10.05 -84.25 -18.23
C TYR A 69 10.92 -84.96 -17.18
N CYS A 70 11.65 -85.98 -17.61
CA CYS A 70 12.47 -86.82 -16.76
C CYS A 70 13.92 -86.79 -17.27
N PRO A 71 14.79 -85.92 -16.73
CA PRO A 71 16.18 -85.80 -17.17
C PRO A 71 16.94 -87.10 -17.02
N ALA A 72 18.05 -87.24 -17.76
CA ALA A 72 18.97 -88.34 -17.54
C ALA A 72 19.49 -88.23 -16.10
N GLY A 73 19.19 -89.22 -15.26
CA GLY A 73 19.72 -89.26 -13.90
C GLY A 73 21.25 -89.35 -13.93
N SER A 74 21.90 -88.69 -12.99
CA SER A 74 23.34 -88.88 -12.76
C SER A 74 23.56 -89.84 -11.59
N GLN A 75 24.81 -90.25 -11.34
CA GLN A 75 25.15 -91.06 -10.16
C GLN A 75 24.79 -90.36 -8.83
N ALA A 76 24.77 -89.02 -8.81
CA ALA A 76 24.49 -88.22 -7.62
C ALA A 76 23.01 -87.78 -7.52
N GLU A 77 22.36 -87.54 -8.66
CA GLU A 77 20.97 -87.08 -8.74
C GLU A 77 20.17 -87.98 -9.70
N PRO A 78 19.61 -89.09 -9.20
CA PRO A 78 18.69 -89.91 -9.98
C PRO A 78 17.34 -89.22 -10.20
N THR A 79 16.70 -89.55 -11.31
CA THR A 79 15.32 -89.11 -11.58
C THR A 79 14.34 -90.03 -10.87
N VAL A 80 13.98 -89.68 -9.63
CA VAL A 80 13.07 -90.45 -8.76
C VAL A 80 11.59 -90.09 -8.95
N ALA A 81 11.31 -88.93 -9.55
CA ALA A 81 9.98 -88.45 -9.86
C ALA A 81 10.00 -87.58 -11.13
N PRO A 82 8.90 -87.47 -11.88
CA PRO A 82 8.80 -86.59 -13.04
C PRO A 82 8.86 -85.11 -12.63
N VAL A 83 9.56 -84.28 -13.41
CA VAL A 83 9.63 -82.82 -13.19
C VAL A 83 8.52 -82.12 -13.95
N SER A 84 7.73 -81.33 -13.22
CA SER A 84 6.57 -80.60 -13.74
C SER A 84 6.95 -79.53 -14.77
N CYS A 85 6.22 -79.48 -15.89
CA CYS A 85 6.25 -78.29 -16.74
C CYS A 85 5.54 -77.12 -16.03
N PRO A 86 6.17 -75.94 -15.92
CA PRO A 86 5.58 -74.78 -15.27
C PRO A 86 4.44 -74.15 -16.11
N PRO A 87 3.57 -73.33 -15.50
CA PRO A 87 2.60 -72.51 -16.22
C PRO A 87 3.26 -71.72 -17.35
N GLY A 88 2.52 -71.50 -18.43
CA GLY A 88 3.04 -70.98 -19.70
C GLY A 88 3.67 -72.03 -20.60
N SER A 89 3.70 -73.30 -20.18
CA SER A 89 4.20 -74.41 -20.98
C SER A 89 3.38 -75.68 -20.81
N TYR A 90 3.44 -76.56 -21.80
CA TYR A 90 2.81 -77.87 -21.79
C TYR A 90 3.76 -78.90 -22.42
N ASN A 91 3.56 -80.18 -22.10
CA ASN A 91 4.29 -81.26 -22.74
C ASN A 91 3.33 -82.35 -23.20
N PRO A 92 3.07 -82.49 -24.51
CA PRO A 92 2.14 -83.48 -25.03
C PRO A 92 2.74 -84.88 -25.14
N LEU A 93 4.06 -85.03 -25.03
CA LEU A 93 4.77 -86.27 -25.34
C LEU A 93 5.22 -87.01 -24.07
N PRO A 94 4.82 -88.28 -23.89
CA PRO A 94 5.42 -89.13 -22.87
C PRO A 94 6.86 -89.52 -23.26
N MET A 95 7.63 -90.04 -22.30
CA MET A 95 9.03 -90.47 -22.49
C MET A 95 10.02 -89.38 -22.89
N THR A 96 9.80 -88.15 -22.42
CA THR A 96 10.66 -86.99 -22.69
C THR A 96 11.52 -86.64 -21.48
N GLY A 97 12.70 -86.05 -21.71
CA GLY A 97 13.70 -85.91 -20.66
C GLY A 97 14.56 -84.65 -20.70
N HIS A 98 14.09 -83.59 -21.34
CA HIS A 98 14.76 -82.31 -21.30
C HIS A 98 13.76 -81.20 -20.98
N PRO A 99 14.13 -80.13 -20.25
CA PRO A 99 13.24 -79.01 -19.96
C PRO A 99 12.67 -78.33 -21.21
N THR A 100 13.35 -78.41 -22.36
CA THR A 100 12.83 -77.91 -23.65
C THR A 100 11.65 -78.73 -24.20
N ASN A 101 11.35 -79.89 -23.61
CA ASN A 101 10.14 -80.64 -23.92
C ASN A 101 8.90 -80.03 -23.27
N CYS A 102 9.06 -79.12 -22.31
CA CYS A 102 8.01 -78.19 -21.92
C CYS A 102 7.93 -77.09 -22.99
N ILE A 103 7.12 -77.34 -24.00
CA ILE A 103 6.88 -76.41 -25.10
C ILE A 103 6.06 -75.25 -24.55
N LYS A 104 6.41 -74.02 -24.93
CA LYS A 104 5.63 -72.85 -24.53
C LYS A 104 4.20 -72.98 -25.03
N CYS A 105 3.26 -72.41 -24.28
CA CYS A 105 1.87 -72.37 -24.71
C CYS A 105 1.76 -71.73 -26.09
N ASP A 106 0.96 -72.34 -26.97
CA ASP A 106 0.80 -71.89 -28.34
C ASP A 106 0.19 -70.48 -28.38
N PRO A 107 0.58 -69.62 -29.33
CA PRO A 107 -0.06 -68.31 -29.50
C PRO A 107 -1.58 -68.43 -29.64
N GLY A 108 -2.33 -67.55 -28.97
CA GLY A 108 -3.79 -67.59 -28.88
C GLY A 108 -4.33 -68.48 -27.76
N PHE A 109 -3.46 -69.13 -26.98
CA PHE A 109 -3.82 -69.97 -25.84
C PHE A 109 -3.00 -69.61 -24.60
N ALA A 110 -3.58 -69.90 -23.43
CA ALA A 110 -2.95 -69.76 -22.13
C ALA A 110 -2.78 -71.12 -21.45
N CYS A 111 -1.74 -71.25 -20.63
CA CYS A 111 -1.42 -72.47 -19.91
C CYS A 111 -1.27 -72.16 -18.40
N PRO A 112 -2.37 -72.03 -17.63
CA PRO A 112 -2.32 -71.55 -16.23
C PRO A 112 -1.88 -72.58 -15.18
N GLN A 113 -2.09 -73.87 -15.45
CA GLN A 113 -1.79 -74.96 -14.51
C GLN A 113 -0.42 -75.58 -14.77
N TYR A 114 0.19 -76.12 -13.71
CA TYR A 114 1.35 -77.02 -13.84
C TYR A 114 0.93 -78.34 -14.50
N ASN A 115 1.88 -79.03 -15.13
CA ASN A 115 1.70 -80.38 -15.70
C ASN A 115 0.70 -80.49 -16.85
N GLN A 116 0.50 -79.40 -17.61
CA GLN A 116 -0.42 -79.44 -18.74
C GLN A 116 0.13 -80.28 -19.88
N THR A 117 -0.76 -81.05 -20.50
CA THR A 117 -0.44 -81.93 -21.63
C THR A 117 -0.83 -81.31 -22.98
N ALA A 118 -1.57 -80.20 -22.98
CA ALA A 118 -2.01 -79.52 -24.19
C ALA A 118 -2.38 -78.05 -23.90
N SER A 119 -2.27 -77.21 -24.93
CA SER A 119 -2.70 -75.80 -25.00
C SER A 119 -4.21 -75.72 -25.31
N VAL A 120 -5.07 -75.89 -24.30
CA VAL A 120 -6.53 -76.01 -24.51
C VAL A 120 -7.35 -74.80 -24.06
N MET A 121 -6.75 -73.86 -23.34
CA MET A 121 -7.46 -72.68 -22.84
C MET A 121 -7.23 -71.51 -23.80
N PRO A 122 -8.23 -71.13 -24.64
CA PRO A 122 -8.10 -69.98 -25.53
C PRO A 122 -8.04 -68.68 -24.71
N CYS A 123 -7.53 -67.61 -25.31
CA CYS A 123 -7.58 -66.28 -24.69
C CYS A 123 -9.02 -65.87 -24.37
N LYS A 124 -9.16 -65.05 -23.35
CA LYS A 124 -10.43 -64.41 -23.03
C LYS A 124 -10.73 -63.30 -24.04
N GLU A 125 -12.02 -63.05 -24.32
CA GLU A 125 -12.41 -61.87 -25.09
C GLU A 125 -11.82 -60.59 -24.46
N GLY A 126 -11.48 -59.61 -25.30
CA GLY A 126 -10.77 -58.40 -24.89
C GLY A 126 -9.27 -58.58 -24.64
N HIS A 127 -8.70 -59.78 -24.81
CA HIS A 127 -7.30 -60.08 -24.51
C HIS A 127 -6.62 -60.80 -25.69
N TYR A 128 -5.28 -60.78 -25.70
CA TYR A 128 -4.45 -61.54 -26.63
C TYR A 128 -3.44 -62.40 -25.86
N CYS A 129 -3.00 -63.51 -26.43
CA CYS A 129 -2.04 -64.42 -25.78
C CYS A 129 -0.85 -64.63 -26.71
N PRO A 130 0.27 -63.90 -26.52
CA PRO A 130 1.53 -64.25 -27.17
C PRO A 130 2.04 -65.61 -26.68
N GLU A 131 3.07 -66.13 -27.36
CA GLU A 131 3.69 -67.41 -27.01
C GLU A 131 4.10 -67.49 -25.52
N GLY A 132 3.68 -68.54 -24.82
CA GLY A 132 4.03 -68.78 -23.42
C GLY A 132 3.15 -68.05 -22.39
N THR A 133 1.94 -67.62 -22.77
CA THR A 133 0.99 -66.94 -21.88
C THR A 133 0.56 -67.83 -20.70
N LEU A 134 0.53 -67.25 -19.50
CA LEU A 134 0.20 -67.94 -18.26
C LEU A 134 -1.30 -67.97 -18.02
N GLN A 135 -1.98 -66.82 -18.10
CA GLN A 135 -3.43 -66.68 -17.85
C GLN A 135 -4.13 -66.14 -19.10
N ASP A 136 -5.35 -66.57 -19.36
CA ASP A 136 -6.13 -66.22 -20.55
C ASP A 136 -6.56 -64.75 -20.61
N ASP A 137 -6.40 -64.01 -19.51
CA ASP A 137 -6.63 -62.56 -19.39
C ASP A 137 -5.36 -61.75 -19.06
N GLN A 138 -4.17 -62.34 -19.26
CA GLN A 138 -2.90 -61.70 -18.89
C GLN A 138 -2.58 -60.44 -19.69
N PHE A 139 -2.93 -60.39 -20.97
CA PHE A 139 -2.61 -59.25 -21.85
C PHE A 139 -3.89 -58.66 -22.45
N PRO A 140 -4.47 -57.63 -21.79
CA PRO A 140 -5.65 -56.94 -22.31
C PRO A 140 -5.32 -56.12 -23.56
N CYS A 141 -6.29 -56.02 -24.47
CA CYS A 141 -6.31 -54.97 -25.48
C CYS A 141 -6.28 -53.60 -24.78
N LEU A 142 -5.50 -52.67 -25.34
CA LEU A 142 -5.33 -51.32 -24.77
C LEU A 142 -6.61 -50.48 -24.92
N PRO A 143 -6.78 -49.43 -24.09
CA PRO A 143 -7.90 -48.51 -24.23
C PRO A 143 -8.00 -47.93 -25.64
N GLY A 144 -9.22 -47.85 -26.17
CA GLY A 144 -9.51 -47.46 -27.55
C GLY A 144 -9.48 -48.64 -28.53
N THR A 145 -9.26 -49.86 -28.05
CA THR A 145 -9.37 -51.10 -28.84
C THR A 145 -10.20 -52.15 -28.11
N TYR A 146 -10.75 -53.10 -28.85
CA TYR A 146 -11.56 -54.19 -28.30
C TYR A 146 -11.40 -55.44 -29.18
N THR A 147 -11.82 -56.61 -28.68
CA THR A 147 -11.89 -57.81 -29.51
C THR A 147 -12.93 -58.80 -28.98
N GLY A 148 -13.72 -59.38 -29.87
CA GLY A 148 -14.58 -60.52 -29.56
C GLY A 148 -13.93 -61.88 -29.83
N ALA A 149 -12.71 -61.89 -30.36
CA ALA A 149 -12.00 -63.12 -30.70
C ALA A 149 -11.15 -63.62 -29.52
N THR A 150 -11.07 -64.93 -29.37
CA THR A 150 -10.44 -65.63 -28.24
C THR A 150 -9.12 -66.29 -28.62
N ASN A 151 -8.57 -65.99 -29.80
CA ASN A 151 -7.38 -66.63 -30.36
C ASN A 151 -6.32 -65.61 -30.81
N LEU A 152 -6.41 -64.37 -30.36
CA LEU A 152 -5.47 -63.32 -30.74
C LEU A 152 -4.08 -63.61 -30.17
N THR A 153 -3.06 -63.30 -30.96
CA THR A 153 -1.66 -63.56 -30.59
C THR A 153 -0.89 -62.29 -30.26
N SER A 154 -1.39 -61.13 -30.70
CA SER A 154 -0.75 -59.83 -30.58
C SER A 154 -1.75 -58.69 -30.37
N SER A 155 -1.32 -57.62 -29.72
CA SER A 155 -2.13 -56.41 -29.47
C SER A 155 -2.58 -55.70 -30.74
N ASN A 156 -1.84 -55.84 -31.85
CA ASN A 156 -2.18 -55.19 -33.12
C ASN A 156 -3.38 -55.85 -33.83
N GLU A 157 -3.80 -57.03 -33.35
CA GLU A 157 -4.97 -57.74 -33.86
C GLU A 157 -6.26 -57.30 -33.13
N CYS A 158 -6.16 -56.43 -32.12
CA CYS A 158 -7.34 -55.82 -31.50
C CYS A 158 -7.99 -54.83 -32.48
N ASP A 159 -9.31 -54.86 -32.57
CA ASP A 159 -10.08 -53.97 -33.42
C ASP A 159 -10.17 -52.56 -32.80
N PRO A 160 -10.21 -51.50 -33.62
CA PRO A 160 -10.42 -50.15 -33.10
C PRO A 160 -11.81 -50.03 -32.48
N CYS A 161 -11.91 -49.39 -31.31
CA CYS A 161 -13.18 -49.14 -30.65
C CYS A 161 -14.12 -48.35 -31.57
N PRO A 162 -15.38 -48.80 -31.77
CA PRO A 162 -16.31 -48.18 -32.72
C PRO A 162 -16.70 -46.76 -32.30
N GLU A 163 -17.06 -45.92 -33.28
CA GLU A 163 -17.62 -44.58 -33.01
C GLU A 163 -18.84 -44.67 -32.07
N ARG A 164 -19.07 -43.63 -31.25
CA ARG A 164 -20.14 -43.51 -30.25
C ARG A 164 -19.97 -44.38 -29.00
N PHE A 165 -18.88 -45.15 -28.92
CA PHE A 165 -18.53 -45.96 -27.76
C PHE A 165 -17.10 -45.68 -27.33
N TYR A 166 -16.80 -45.92 -26.05
CA TYR A 166 -15.45 -46.00 -25.53
C TYR A 166 -15.14 -47.43 -25.10
N CYS A 167 -13.85 -47.78 -25.17
CA CYS A 167 -13.34 -49.09 -24.80
C CYS A 167 -12.18 -48.88 -23.82
N ASP A 168 -12.35 -49.37 -22.59
CA ASP A 168 -11.29 -49.40 -21.58
C ASP A 168 -10.44 -50.68 -21.76
N PHE A 169 -9.46 -50.91 -20.88
CA PHE A 169 -8.64 -52.12 -20.88
C PHE A 169 -9.50 -53.40 -20.91
N GLY A 170 -9.16 -54.31 -21.81
CA GLY A 170 -9.78 -55.64 -21.85
C GLY A 170 -11.22 -55.66 -22.36
N THR A 171 -11.64 -54.66 -23.13
CA THR A 171 -13.01 -54.58 -23.68
C THR A 171 -13.27 -55.74 -24.67
N GLY A 172 -14.29 -56.56 -24.36
CA GLY A 172 -14.73 -57.71 -25.16
C GLY A 172 -16.04 -57.43 -25.91
N VAL A 173 -16.76 -58.47 -26.36
CA VAL A 173 -18.10 -58.30 -26.97
C VAL A 173 -19.20 -58.74 -26.01
N THR A 174 -18.95 -59.79 -25.22
CA THR A 174 -19.96 -60.37 -24.32
C THR A 174 -19.70 -60.08 -22.85
N ILE A 175 -18.44 -60.10 -22.42
CA ILE A 175 -18.06 -59.99 -20.99
C ILE A 175 -17.97 -58.52 -20.55
N SER A 176 -17.48 -57.65 -21.42
CA SER A 176 -17.36 -56.20 -21.18
C SER A 176 -17.47 -55.47 -22.53
N PRO A 177 -18.68 -55.32 -23.09
CA PRO A 177 -18.89 -54.69 -24.39
C PRO A 177 -18.43 -53.22 -24.40
N PRO A 178 -18.12 -52.64 -25.58
CA PRO A 178 -17.93 -51.20 -25.71
C PRO A 178 -19.07 -50.43 -25.06
N GLN A 179 -18.74 -49.42 -24.25
CA GLN A 179 -19.72 -48.65 -23.48
C GLN A 179 -20.05 -47.34 -24.20
N PRO A 180 -21.31 -46.86 -24.15
CA PRO A 180 -21.67 -45.59 -24.78
C PRO A 180 -20.90 -44.43 -24.16
N CYS A 181 -20.79 -43.32 -24.90
CA CYS A 181 -20.12 -42.12 -24.41
C CYS A 181 -20.74 -41.58 -23.11
N GLY A 182 -19.93 -40.88 -22.33
CA GLY A 182 -20.44 -40.09 -21.22
C GLY A 182 -21.36 -38.96 -21.70
N LEU A 183 -22.34 -38.57 -20.88
CA LEU A 183 -23.08 -37.33 -21.12
C LEU A 183 -22.10 -36.15 -21.14
N GLY A 184 -22.36 -35.15 -21.98
CA GLY A 184 -21.43 -34.04 -22.22
C GLY A 184 -20.23 -34.36 -23.11
N HIS A 185 -20.11 -35.57 -23.64
CA HIS A 185 -18.94 -36.04 -24.39
C HIS A 185 -19.35 -36.70 -25.72
N TYR A 186 -18.40 -36.78 -26.65
CA TYR A 186 -18.55 -37.53 -27.91
C TYR A 186 -17.44 -38.56 -28.06
N CYS A 187 -17.63 -39.66 -28.77
CA CYS A 187 -16.61 -40.70 -28.96
C CYS A 187 -16.32 -40.91 -30.45
N PRO A 188 -15.23 -40.34 -30.98
CA PRO A 188 -14.71 -40.76 -32.28
C PRO A 188 -14.16 -42.20 -32.21
N LEU A 189 -13.72 -42.73 -33.35
CA LEU A 189 -13.06 -44.04 -33.41
C LEU A 189 -11.86 -44.09 -32.44
N MET A 190 -11.64 -45.25 -31.83
CA MET A 190 -10.55 -45.50 -30.88
C MET A 190 -10.63 -44.70 -29.56
N THR A 191 -11.83 -44.36 -29.08
CA THR A 191 -11.98 -43.61 -27.82
C THR A 191 -11.57 -44.46 -26.61
N PRO A 192 -10.56 -44.03 -25.82
CA PRO A 192 -9.99 -44.83 -24.74
C PRO A 192 -10.69 -44.66 -23.38
N ALA A 193 -11.45 -43.59 -23.19
CA ALA A 193 -12.08 -43.28 -21.91
C ALA A 193 -13.38 -42.50 -22.12
N VAL A 194 -14.28 -42.62 -21.14
CA VAL A 194 -15.65 -42.07 -21.16
C VAL A 194 -15.69 -40.54 -21.27
N ASP A 195 -14.68 -39.86 -20.73
CA ASP A 195 -14.58 -38.40 -20.60
C ASP A 195 -13.49 -37.79 -21.52
N ARG A 196 -12.92 -38.59 -22.44
CA ARG A 196 -11.72 -38.16 -23.19
C ARG A 196 -11.97 -36.96 -24.11
N TYR A 197 -13.15 -36.88 -24.69
CA TYR A 197 -13.53 -35.88 -25.69
C TYR A 197 -14.79 -35.14 -25.23
N PRO A 198 -14.65 -34.16 -24.33
CA PRO A 198 -15.77 -33.32 -23.92
C PRO A 198 -16.25 -32.46 -25.10
N CYS A 199 -17.55 -32.18 -25.12
CA CYS A 199 -18.07 -31.13 -25.98
C CYS A 199 -17.36 -29.80 -25.65
N GLU A 200 -16.93 -29.07 -26.68
CA GLU A 200 -16.22 -27.79 -26.52
C GLU A 200 -17.06 -26.75 -25.75
N PRO A 201 -16.43 -25.79 -25.05
CA PRO A 201 -17.14 -24.68 -24.41
C PRO A 201 -18.10 -23.98 -25.39
N GLY A 202 -19.27 -23.58 -24.90
CA GLY A 202 -20.40 -23.09 -25.70
C GLY A 202 -21.31 -24.20 -26.23
N THR A 203 -21.00 -25.47 -25.95
CA THR A 203 -21.82 -26.62 -26.34
C THR A 203 -22.01 -27.62 -25.20
N PHE A 204 -23.08 -28.42 -25.28
CA PHE A 204 -23.42 -29.47 -24.31
C PHE A 204 -24.10 -30.64 -25.00
N THR A 205 -24.28 -31.76 -24.30
CA THR A 205 -25.13 -32.85 -24.79
C THR A 205 -25.71 -33.69 -23.66
N SER A 206 -27.02 -33.94 -23.71
CA SER A 206 -27.72 -34.90 -22.85
C SER A 206 -27.76 -36.31 -23.45
N ARG A 207 -27.11 -36.50 -24.60
CA ARG A 207 -27.05 -37.77 -25.33
C ARG A 207 -25.69 -38.44 -25.15
N SER A 208 -25.70 -39.77 -25.08
CA SER A 208 -24.52 -40.63 -24.90
C SER A 208 -24.04 -41.28 -26.21
N ASP A 209 -24.60 -40.89 -27.36
CA ASP A 209 -24.38 -41.57 -28.65
C ASP A 209 -23.71 -40.66 -29.69
N LEU A 210 -22.96 -39.64 -29.27
CA LEU A 210 -22.30 -38.70 -30.18
C LEU A 210 -20.97 -39.26 -30.68
N LYS A 211 -20.64 -38.97 -31.95
CA LYS A 211 -19.33 -39.35 -32.53
C LYS A 211 -18.38 -38.19 -32.78
N MET A 212 -18.87 -36.95 -32.84
CA MET A 212 -18.06 -35.77 -33.18
C MET A 212 -18.63 -34.49 -32.56
N GLN A 213 -17.78 -33.48 -32.41
CA GLN A 213 -18.12 -32.17 -31.82
C GLN A 213 -19.33 -31.49 -32.47
N SER A 214 -19.51 -31.60 -33.78
CA SER A 214 -20.65 -30.98 -34.48
C SER A 214 -22.01 -31.61 -34.16
N GLU A 215 -22.04 -32.75 -33.46
CA GLU A 215 -23.26 -33.36 -32.94
C GLU A 215 -23.61 -32.85 -31.52
N CYS A 216 -22.72 -32.07 -30.89
CA CYS A 216 -23.02 -31.38 -29.63
C CYS A 216 -24.03 -30.26 -29.88
N SER A 217 -24.94 -30.05 -28.92
CA SER A 217 -25.94 -28.98 -28.99
C SER A 217 -25.31 -27.67 -28.55
N ILE A 218 -25.63 -26.58 -29.25
CA ILE A 218 -25.19 -25.24 -28.88
C ILE A 218 -25.92 -24.82 -27.59
N CYS A 219 -25.20 -24.22 -26.65
CA CYS A 219 -25.77 -23.69 -25.43
C CYS A 219 -26.75 -22.56 -25.75
N THR A 220 -28.00 -22.69 -25.33
CA THR A 220 -29.08 -21.76 -25.64
C THR A 220 -28.87 -20.39 -25.00
N GLN A 221 -29.51 -19.40 -25.61
CA GLN A 221 -29.46 -18.02 -25.17
C GLN A 221 -29.93 -17.89 -23.70
N GLY A 222 -29.25 -17.09 -22.89
CA GLY A 222 -29.52 -16.92 -21.45
C GLY A 222 -28.79 -17.94 -20.56
N TYR A 223 -28.09 -18.90 -21.16
CA TYR A 223 -27.24 -19.88 -20.48
C TYR A 223 -25.80 -19.81 -21.04
N TYR A 224 -24.84 -20.30 -20.28
CA TYR A 224 -23.47 -20.53 -20.75
C TYR A 224 -23.05 -21.96 -20.47
N CYS A 225 -22.12 -22.49 -21.26
CA CYS A 225 -21.67 -23.87 -21.13
C CYS A 225 -20.13 -23.91 -21.14
N ILE A 226 -19.51 -24.36 -20.05
CA ILE A 226 -18.03 -24.42 -19.91
C ILE A 226 -17.39 -25.62 -20.62
N GLY A 227 -18.21 -26.49 -21.22
CA GLY A 227 -17.78 -27.71 -21.91
C GLY A 227 -17.86 -28.97 -21.04
N GLY A 228 -18.08 -30.13 -21.67
CA GLY A 228 -18.22 -31.42 -20.96
C GLY A 228 -19.52 -31.60 -20.17
N GLN A 229 -20.53 -30.73 -20.37
CA GLN A 229 -21.76 -30.71 -19.57
C GLN A 229 -22.88 -31.54 -20.18
N ALA A 230 -23.64 -32.22 -19.30
CA ALA A 230 -24.79 -33.05 -19.68
C ALA A 230 -26.07 -32.25 -19.97
N ALA A 231 -26.16 -31.02 -19.46
CA ALA A 231 -27.31 -30.13 -19.57
C ALA A 231 -26.88 -28.69 -19.33
N GLU A 232 -27.74 -27.75 -19.72
CA GLU A 232 -27.58 -26.31 -19.49
C GLU A 232 -27.96 -25.98 -18.04
N THR A 233 -27.03 -26.13 -17.09
CA THR A 233 -27.28 -25.81 -15.68
C THR A 233 -26.90 -24.37 -15.32
N ASP A 234 -26.10 -23.73 -16.16
CA ASP A 234 -25.42 -22.49 -15.82
C ASP A 234 -26.14 -21.30 -16.48
N VAL A 235 -26.99 -20.65 -15.69
CA VAL A 235 -27.75 -19.46 -16.11
C VAL A 235 -26.84 -18.23 -16.16
N CYS A 236 -27.01 -17.38 -17.16
CA CYS A 236 -26.24 -16.13 -17.27
C CYS A 236 -26.40 -15.26 -16.01
N PRO A 237 -25.31 -14.85 -15.35
CA PRO A 237 -25.39 -14.08 -14.10
C PRO A 237 -25.80 -12.61 -14.34
N PRO A 238 -26.33 -11.91 -13.32
CA PRO A 238 -26.53 -10.47 -13.34
C PRO A 238 -25.23 -9.74 -13.71
N GLY A 239 -25.37 -8.60 -14.41
CA GLY A 239 -24.27 -7.85 -15.00
C GLY A 239 -23.91 -8.31 -16.43
N TYR A 240 -24.38 -9.47 -16.86
CA TYR A 240 -24.00 -10.08 -18.15
C TYR A 240 -25.22 -10.50 -18.96
N TYR A 241 -25.03 -10.72 -20.26
CA TYR A 241 -26.02 -11.32 -21.17
C TYR A 241 -25.35 -12.44 -21.96
N CYS A 242 -26.02 -13.57 -22.18
CA CYS A 242 -25.39 -14.73 -22.81
C CYS A 242 -26.08 -15.06 -24.14
N PRO A 243 -25.53 -14.67 -25.31
CA PRO A 243 -26.05 -15.09 -26.60
C PRO A 243 -25.88 -16.60 -26.83
N ASN A 244 -26.49 -17.12 -27.90
CA ASN A 244 -26.41 -18.54 -28.25
C ASN A 244 -24.94 -18.99 -28.45
N GLY A 245 -24.53 -20.06 -27.79
CA GLY A 245 -23.18 -20.61 -27.85
C GLY A 245 -22.18 -19.98 -26.88
N THR A 246 -22.65 -19.30 -25.83
CA THR A 246 -21.77 -18.68 -24.83
C THR A 246 -20.96 -19.73 -24.07
N ALA A 247 -19.63 -19.66 -24.18
CA ALA A 247 -18.69 -20.49 -23.43
C ALA A 247 -18.45 -19.93 -22.02
N HIS A 248 -18.18 -18.63 -21.95
CA HIS A 248 -17.90 -17.90 -20.71
C HIS A 248 -18.80 -16.67 -20.66
N TRP A 249 -19.61 -16.55 -19.61
CA TRP A 249 -20.48 -15.40 -19.40
C TRP A 249 -19.72 -14.07 -19.32
N SER A 250 -18.46 -14.10 -18.85
CA SER A 250 -17.62 -12.91 -18.66
C SER A 250 -17.29 -12.17 -19.96
N ASP A 251 -17.46 -12.82 -21.11
CA ASP A 251 -17.19 -12.24 -22.43
C ASP A 251 -18.28 -11.23 -22.86
N TYR A 252 -19.43 -11.26 -22.18
CA TYR A 252 -20.64 -10.53 -22.59
C TYR A 252 -21.23 -9.74 -21.42
N GLY A 253 -20.44 -8.82 -20.87
CA GLY A 253 -20.92 -7.87 -19.86
C GLY A 253 -21.79 -6.80 -20.48
N CYS A 254 -22.79 -6.32 -19.72
CA CYS A 254 -23.50 -5.12 -20.11
C CYS A 254 -22.50 -3.96 -20.28
N PRO A 255 -22.57 -3.21 -21.40
CA PRO A 255 -21.64 -2.13 -21.68
C PRO A 255 -21.79 -0.99 -20.67
N ASN A 256 -20.75 -0.15 -20.59
CA ASN A 256 -20.79 1.07 -19.80
C ASN A 256 -22.05 1.91 -20.12
N GLY A 257 -22.63 2.52 -19.08
CA GLY A 257 -23.90 3.24 -19.17
C GLY A 257 -25.13 2.34 -19.06
N THR A 258 -24.95 1.02 -18.96
CA THR A 258 -26.05 0.06 -18.77
C THR A 258 -25.76 -0.95 -17.66
N TYR A 259 -26.79 -1.63 -17.15
CA TYR A 259 -26.67 -2.61 -16.07
C TYR A 259 -27.68 -3.75 -16.24
N ASN A 260 -27.43 -4.89 -15.59
CA ASN A 260 -28.37 -6.00 -15.53
C ASN A 260 -28.55 -6.52 -14.08
N PRO A 261 -29.72 -6.33 -13.45
CA PRO A 261 -29.98 -6.84 -12.10
C PRO A 261 -30.51 -8.28 -12.05
N THR A 262 -30.75 -8.92 -13.20
CA THR A 262 -31.46 -10.21 -13.32
C THR A 262 -30.61 -11.31 -13.96
N TYR A 263 -30.93 -12.56 -13.64
CA TYR A 263 -30.32 -13.71 -14.31
C TYR A 263 -30.95 -13.95 -15.69
N GLY A 264 -30.17 -14.55 -16.59
CA GLY A 264 -30.67 -15.13 -17.83
C GLY A 264 -30.94 -14.13 -18.95
N MET A 265 -30.35 -12.93 -18.93
CA MET A 265 -30.32 -12.08 -20.12
C MET A 265 -29.51 -12.74 -21.23
N TRP A 266 -29.87 -12.47 -22.48
CA TRP A 266 -29.30 -13.15 -23.64
C TRP A 266 -28.90 -12.23 -24.79
N GLU A 267 -29.27 -10.96 -24.74
CA GLU A 267 -28.88 -9.94 -25.72
C GLU A 267 -28.55 -8.61 -25.05
N GLU A 268 -27.64 -7.86 -25.65
CA GLU A 268 -27.18 -6.56 -25.15
C GLU A 268 -28.34 -5.55 -24.99
N GLY A 269 -29.32 -5.59 -25.88
CA GLY A 269 -30.51 -4.72 -25.83
C GLY A 269 -31.42 -4.94 -24.62
N GLN A 270 -31.19 -5.99 -23.83
CA GLN A 270 -31.88 -6.21 -22.55
C GLN A 270 -31.21 -5.49 -21.38
N CYS A 271 -29.96 -5.04 -21.54
CA CYS A 271 -29.29 -4.23 -20.53
C CYS A 271 -30.07 -2.93 -20.30
N LEU A 272 -30.31 -2.61 -19.03
CA LEU A 272 -31.07 -1.44 -18.63
C LEU A 272 -30.15 -0.22 -18.63
N ASN A 273 -30.60 0.90 -19.18
CA ASN A 273 -29.85 2.16 -19.11
C ASN A 273 -29.70 2.63 -17.67
N CYS A 274 -28.54 3.21 -17.35
CA CYS A 274 -28.25 3.78 -16.04
C CYS A 274 -29.23 4.91 -15.68
N THR A 275 -29.54 5.06 -14.40
CA THR A 275 -30.48 6.06 -13.88
C THR A 275 -29.81 7.41 -13.63
N GLN A 276 -30.58 8.50 -13.65
CA GLN A 276 -30.08 9.83 -13.26
C GLN A 276 -29.44 9.80 -11.86
N GLY A 277 -28.39 10.60 -11.65
CA GLY A 277 -27.62 10.63 -10.40
C GLY A 277 -26.67 9.44 -10.21
N HIS A 278 -26.58 8.51 -11.17
CA HIS A 278 -25.76 7.31 -11.07
C HIS A 278 -24.86 7.14 -12.29
N TYR A 279 -23.86 6.26 -12.14
CA TYR A 279 -23.05 5.73 -13.22
C TYR A 279 -23.05 4.20 -13.23
N CYS A 280 -22.80 3.63 -14.41
CA CYS A 280 -22.82 2.19 -14.61
C CYS A 280 -21.57 1.78 -15.40
N GLU A 281 -20.60 1.16 -14.72
CA GLU A 281 -19.42 0.58 -15.36
C GLU A 281 -19.72 -0.80 -15.95
N PHE A 282 -18.75 -1.35 -16.68
CA PHE A 282 -18.87 -2.65 -17.32
C PHE A 282 -19.33 -3.75 -16.36
N ALA A 283 -20.39 -4.43 -16.76
CA ALA A 283 -20.97 -5.58 -16.07
C ALA A 283 -21.45 -5.34 -14.63
N VAL A 284 -21.91 -4.13 -14.31
CA VAL A 284 -22.54 -3.86 -13.01
C VAL A 284 -23.97 -4.42 -12.93
N THR A 285 -24.36 -4.79 -11.71
CA THR A 285 -25.68 -5.37 -11.42
C THR A 285 -26.70 -4.32 -10.98
N VAL A 286 -26.22 -3.18 -10.48
CA VAL A 286 -27.01 -2.04 -10.03
C VAL A 286 -26.27 -0.74 -10.37
N PRO A 287 -27.00 0.35 -10.66
CA PRO A 287 -26.40 1.68 -10.79
C PRO A 287 -25.65 2.09 -9.53
N GLN A 288 -24.47 2.70 -9.69
CA GLN A 288 -23.66 3.21 -8.59
C GLN A 288 -23.89 4.72 -8.45
N ASP A 289 -24.04 5.23 -7.23
CA ASP A 289 -24.25 6.66 -7.00
C ASP A 289 -23.05 7.46 -7.52
N CYS A 290 -23.31 8.57 -8.23
CA CYS A 290 -22.26 9.54 -8.50
C CYS A 290 -21.69 10.06 -7.17
N PRO A 291 -20.35 10.20 -7.06
CA PRO A 291 -19.69 10.59 -5.81
C PRO A 291 -20.09 11.99 -5.35
N VAL A 292 -19.95 12.26 -4.05
CA VAL A 292 -20.16 13.61 -3.49
C VAL A 292 -19.30 14.64 -4.21
N GLY A 293 -19.83 15.85 -4.41
CA GLY A 293 -19.19 16.88 -5.23
C GLY A 293 -19.42 16.72 -6.73
N THR A 294 -20.19 15.72 -7.17
CA THR A 294 -20.57 15.52 -8.57
C THR A 294 -22.07 15.32 -8.73
N TYR A 295 -22.57 15.51 -9.95
CA TYR A 295 -23.97 15.28 -10.31
C TYR A 295 -24.10 14.64 -11.69
N MET A 296 -25.23 14.00 -11.96
CA MET A 296 -25.52 13.43 -13.28
C MET A 296 -26.98 13.66 -13.67
N PRO A 297 -27.26 14.62 -14.56
CA PRO A 297 -28.62 14.91 -14.99
C PRO A 297 -29.13 13.97 -16.10
N TYR A 298 -28.25 13.12 -16.65
CA TYR A 298 -28.56 12.23 -17.76
C TYR A 298 -28.76 10.78 -17.28
N GLY A 299 -29.53 10.00 -18.03
CA GLY A 299 -29.95 8.65 -17.68
C GLY A 299 -31.47 8.49 -17.64
N VAL A 300 -31.93 7.37 -17.09
CA VAL A 300 -33.35 7.08 -16.92
C VAL A 300 -33.92 7.87 -15.74
N ASP A 301 -34.99 8.62 -15.97
CA ASP A 301 -35.71 9.39 -14.95
C ASP A 301 -36.71 8.53 -14.14
N GLY A 302 -37.31 9.12 -13.10
CA GLY A 302 -38.35 8.44 -12.29
C GLY A 302 -39.64 8.09 -13.05
N SER A 303 -39.79 8.56 -14.29
CA SER A 303 -40.90 8.25 -15.21
C SER A 303 -40.50 7.25 -16.31
N ASN A 304 -39.32 6.64 -16.20
CA ASN A 304 -38.75 5.67 -17.14
C ASN A 304 -38.47 6.24 -18.55
N ASN A 305 -38.20 7.54 -18.66
CA ASN A 305 -37.73 8.19 -19.88
C ASN A 305 -36.21 8.30 -19.86
N LEU A 306 -35.58 8.04 -21.02
CA LEU A 306 -34.14 8.26 -21.21
C LEU A 306 -33.87 9.73 -21.54
N ILE A 307 -33.08 10.41 -20.71
CA ILE A 307 -32.68 11.81 -20.88
C ILE A 307 -31.17 11.87 -21.12
N GLY A 308 -30.74 12.29 -22.31
CA GLY A 308 -29.31 12.35 -22.66
C GLY A 308 -28.61 10.99 -22.63
N GLU A 309 -27.27 11.03 -22.61
CA GLU A 309 -26.43 9.83 -22.56
C GLU A 309 -26.15 9.43 -21.10
N PRO A 310 -26.45 8.19 -20.68
CA PRO A 310 -26.14 7.71 -19.32
C PRO A 310 -24.63 7.77 -19.00
N ALA A 311 -24.30 7.91 -17.72
CA ALA A 311 -22.92 7.94 -17.27
C ALA A 311 -22.24 6.56 -17.40
N GLU A 312 -21.19 6.51 -18.22
CA GLU A 312 -20.40 5.31 -18.51
C GLU A 312 -19.48 4.87 -17.35
N GLY A 313 -19.11 5.81 -16.48
CA GLY A 313 -18.25 5.56 -15.34
C GLY A 313 -18.28 6.73 -14.35
N SER A 314 -17.56 6.59 -13.24
CA SER A 314 -17.50 7.62 -12.20
C SER A 314 -16.97 8.96 -12.74
N GLU A 315 -16.03 8.93 -13.68
CA GLU A 315 -15.47 10.12 -14.34
C GLU A 315 -16.46 10.83 -15.28
N SER A 316 -17.55 10.17 -15.68
CA SER A 316 -18.60 10.79 -16.46
C SER A 316 -19.48 11.73 -15.63
N CYS A 317 -19.51 11.55 -14.29
CA CYS A 317 -20.25 12.42 -13.39
C CYS A 317 -19.69 13.85 -13.47
N LEU A 318 -20.58 14.83 -13.64
CA LEU A 318 -20.21 16.23 -13.85
C LEU A 318 -19.81 16.85 -12.51
N GLU A 319 -18.74 17.63 -12.51
CA GLU A 319 -18.30 18.39 -11.34
C GLU A 319 -19.38 19.39 -10.92
N CYS A 320 -19.67 19.45 -9.61
CA CYS A 320 -20.66 20.39 -9.08
C CYS A 320 -20.20 21.84 -9.33
N PRO A 321 -21.03 22.73 -9.90
CA PRO A 321 -20.64 24.11 -10.13
C PRO A 321 -20.52 24.89 -8.80
N GLY A 322 -19.58 25.83 -8.74
CA GLY A 322 -19.46 26.75 -7.60
C GLY A 322 -20.73 27.60 -7.44
N GLY A 323 -21.13 27.82 -6.19
CA GLY A 323 -22.44 28.38 -5.83
C GLY A 323 -23.52 27.33 -5.56
N SER A 324 -23.26 26.07 -5.89
CA SER A 324 -24.12 24.94 -5.57
C SER A 324 -23.35 23.85 -4.84
N TYR A 325 -24.06 22.91 -4.22
CA TYR A 325 -23.49 21.73 -3.60
C TYR A 325 -24.18 20.46 -4.11
N CYS A 326 -23.42 19.37 -4.15
CA CYS A 326 -23.89 18.09 -4.66
C CYS A 326 -23.54 16.97 -3.68
N THR A 327 -24.55 16.33 -3.10
CA THR A 327 -24.40 15.11 -2.30
C THR A 327 -24.36 13.87 -3.21
N ALA A 328 -24.18 12.68 -2.65
CA ALA A 328 -24.27 11.45 -3.43
C ALA A 328 -25.64 11.35 -4.14
N GLN A 329 -25.66 10.79 -5.35
CA GLN A 329 -26.88 10.62 -6.15
C GLN A 329 -27.55 11.93 -6.61
N THR A 330 -26.81 13.04 -6.65
CA THR A 330 -27.37 14.33 -7.08
C THR A 330 -27.69 14.32 -8.58
N ILE A 331 -28.95 14.63 -8.92
CA ILE A 331 -29.40 14.79 -10.31
C ILE A 331 -29.19 16.22 -10.80
N PHE A 332 -29.53 17.19 -9.96
CA PHE A 332 -29.36 18.63 -10.21
C PHE A 332 -28.71 19.28 -8.99
N PRO A 333 -27.68 20.12 -9.16
CA PRO A 333 -27.01 20.81 -8.05
C PRO A 333 -27.99 21.58 -7.17
N TYR A 334 -27.75 21.56 -5.86
CA TYR A 334 -28.54 22.32 -4.90
C TYR A 334 -27.91 23.69 -4.67
N ASP A 335 -28.69 24.76 -4.75
CA ASP A 335 -28.19 26.12 -4.51
C ASP A 335 -27.82 26.33 -3.03
N CYS A 336 -26.74 27.07 -2.79
CA CYS A 336 -26.25 27.35 -1.43
C CYS A 336 -27.12 28.30 -0.62
N ASN A 337 -28.01 29.05 -1.28
CA ASN A 337 -28.78 30.15 -0.69
C ASN A 337 -27.91 31.34 -0.27
N ILE A 338 -28.56 32.47 -0.02
CA ILE A 338 -27.90 33.72 0.38
C ILE A 338 -27.19 33.56 1.73
N GLY A 339 -26.06 34.24 1.90
CA GLY A 339 -25.18 34.13 3.08
C GLY A 339 -24.19 32.96 3.03
N PHE A 340 -24.23 32.14 1.97
CA PHE A 340 -23.35 31.00 1.76
C PHE A 340 -22.72 31.05 0.35
N TYR A 341 -21.59 30.36 0.19
CA TYR A 341 -20.90 30.17 -1.08
C TYR A 341 -20.39 28.74 -1.20
N SER A 342 -19.97 28.34 -2.40
CA SER A 342 -19.22 27.10 -2.58
C SER A 342 -18.21 27.20 -3.71
N GLU A 343 -17.18 26.36 -3.61
CA GLU A 343 -16.21 26.11 -4.69
C GLU A 343 -16.74 25.01 -5.63
N PRO A 344 -16.22 24.91 -6.86
CA PRO A 344 -16.48 23.75 -7.72
C PRO A 344 -16.17 22.43 -6.99
N GLY A 345 -17.02 21.43 -7.20
CA GLY A 345 -16.85 20.10 -6.60
C GLY A 345 -17.21 19.98 -5.12
N GLN A 346 -17.84 20.99 -4.51
CA GLN A 346 -18.23 20.91 -3.09
C GLN A 346 -19.52 20.11 -2.86
N TYR A 347 -19.58 19.47 -1.69
CA TYR A 347 -20.72 18.66 -1.24
C TYR A 347 -21.55 19.31 -0.14
N GLU A 348 -21.10 20.47 0.35
CA GLU A 348 -21.81 21.31 1.32
C GLU A 348 -21.45 22.78 1.04
N CYS A 349 -22.29 23.69 1.51
CA CYS A 349 -22.06 25.12 1.34
C CYS A 349 -21.32 25.69 2.54
N LEU A 350 -20.41 26.61 2.26
CA LEU A 350 -19.61 27.31 3.24
C LEU A 350 -20.27 28.65 3.59
N VAL A 351 -20.16 29.04 4.86
CA VAL A 351 -20.63 30.35 5.31
C VAL A 351 -19.80 31.44 4.62
N CYS A 352 -20.44 32.50 4.12
CA CYS A 352 -19.75 33.60 3.46
C CYS A 352 -18.60 34.14 4.31
N LYS A 353 -17.40 34.29 3.73
CA LYS A 353 -16.19 34.67 4.49
C LYS A 353 -16.31 36.11 5.04
N ALA A 354 -15.81 36.34 6.25
CA ALA A 354 -15.63 37.69 6.80
C ALA A 354 -14.85 38.59 5.82
N GLY A 355 -15.25 39.86 5.74
CA GLY A 355 -14.80 40.79 4.71
C GLY A 355 -15.57 40.68 3.37
N TYR A 356 -16.49 39.71 3.23
CA TYR A 356 -17.31 39.52 2.02
C TYR A 356 -18.80 39.40 2.38
N TYR A 357 -19.65 39.46 1.37
CA TYR A 357 -21.09 39.18 1.50
C TYR A 357 -21.54 38.25 0.36
N CYS A 358 -22.63 37.51 0.53
CA CYS A 358 -23.11 36.53 -0.45
C CYS A 358 -24.61 36.77 -0.66
N ASP A 359 -24.94 37.62 -1.63
CA ASP A 359 -26.30 38.12 -1.93
C ASP A 359 -27.08 37.28 -2.93
N ASN A 360 -26.46 36.26 -3.51
CA ASN A 360 -27.08 35.35 -4.46
C ASN A 360 -27.09 33.92 -3.90
N ALA A 361 -28.11 33.14 -4.25
CA ALA A 361 -28.21 31.73 -3.87
C ALA A 361 -27.14 30.86 -4.53
N THR A 362 -26.52 31.34 -5.62
CA THR A 362 -25.49 30.65 -6.40
C THR A 362 -24.14 31.37 -6.38
N THR A 363 -23.81 32.07 -5.28
CA THR A 363 -22.51 32.74 -5.15
C THR A 363 -21.37 31.72 -5.13
N SER A 364 -20.53 31.72 -6.18
CA SER A 364 -19.30 30.93 -6.21
C SER A 364 -18.19 31.60 -5.42
N GLU A 365 -17.15 30.84 -5.05
CA GLU A 365 -15.95 31.45 -4.42
C GLU A 365 -15.34 32.56 -5.30
N ASP A 366 -15.24 32.32 -6.61
CA ASP A 366 -14.72 33.33 -7.55
C ASP A 366 -15.57 34.61 -7.57
N ASP A 367 -16.91 34.47 -7.55
CA ASP A 367 -17.80 35.64 -7.51
C ASP A 367 -17.66 36.38 -6.16
N MET A 368 -17.63 35.64 -5.06
CA MET A 368 -17.44 36.20 -3.72
C MET A 368 -16.14 37.00 -3.65
N LEU A 369 -15.01 36.39 -4.02
CA LEU A 369 -13.69 37.01 -3.89
C LEU A 369 -13.50 38.23 -4.79
N ASN A 370 -14.11 38.24 -5.98
CA ASN A 370 -13.88 39.30 -6.97
C ASN A 370 -14.93 40.41 -6.91
N ASN A 371 -16.20 40.08 -6.66
CA ASN A 371 -17.32 41.01 -6.81
C ASN A 371 -18.06 41.32 -5.51
N LYS A 372 -17.93 40.48 -4.48
CA LYS A 372 -18.73 40.59 -3.25
C LYS A 372 -17.95 41.02 -2.01
N LYS A 373 -17.04 41.97 -2.21
CA LYS A 373 -16.20 42.53 -1.16
C LYS A 373 -16.96 43.54 -0.31
N CYS A 374 -16.71 43.52 1.00
CA CYS A 374 -17.13 44.61 1.87
C CYS A 374 -16.44 45.91 1.43
N THR A 375 -17.22 46.96 1.21
CA THR A 375 -16.70 48.27 0.83
C THR A 375 -15.83 48.87 1.93
N ALA A 376 -14.76 49.57 1.57
CA ALA A 376 -13.90 50.24 2.54
C ALA A 376 -14.72 51.17 3.46
N GLY A 377 -14.39 51.17 4.75
CA GLY A 377 -15.12 51.88 5.80
C GLY A 377 -16.22 51.05 6.46
N LYS A 378 -16.52 49.86 5.92
CA LYS A 378 -17.45 48.89 6.53
C LYS A 378 -16.73 47.63 6.99
N PHE A 379 -17.34 47.01 7.98
CA PHE A 379 -16.93 45.75 8.58
C PHE A 379 -18.00 44.69 8.33
N CYS A 380 -17.59 43.56 7.73
CA CYS A 380 -18.46 42.44 7.39
C CYS A 380 -18.02 41.20 8.19
N THR A 381 -18.87 40.72 9.09
CA THR A 381 -18.68 39.45 9.80
C THR A 381 -18.97 38.26 8.88
N ASP A 382 -18.66 37.03 9.32
CA ASP A 382 -19.03 35.83 8.57
C ASP A 382 -20.55 35.73 8.34
N GLY A 383 -20.93 35.22 7.17
CA GLY A 383 -22.31 34.86 6.82
C GLY A 383 -23.21 36.01 6.36
N LEU A 384 -22.63 37.17 6.02
CA LEU A 384 -23.42 38.30 5.53
C LEU A 384 -24.10 37.97 4.20
N SER A 385 -25.40 38.20 4.12
CA SER A 385 -26.20 37.98 2.91
C SER A 385 -26.42 39.25 2.10
N ASP A 386 -26.11 40.42 2.65
CA ASP A 386 -26.32 41.71 1.97
C ASP A 386 -25.41 42.78 2.58
N LEU A 387 -24.91 43.71 1.75
CA LEU A 387 -24.01 44.78 2.19
C LEU A 387 -24.69 45.79 3.15
N SER A 388 -26.01 45.87 3.18
CA SER A 388 -26.75 46.69 4.16
C SER A 388 -26.64 46.15 5.59
N GLN A 389 -26.32 44.87 5.77
CA GLN A 389 -26.07 44.26 7.07
C GLN A 389 -24.68 44.59 7.61
N ALA A 390 -23.77 45.09 6.76
CA ALA A 390 -22.43 45.46 7.15
C ALA A 390 -22.43 46.68 8.07
N THR A 391 -21.70 46.56 9.17
CA THR A 391 -21.55 47.61 10.19
C THR A 391 -20.50 48.62 9.77
N ASP A 392 -20.68 49.90 10.08
CA ASP A 392 -19.62 50.88 9.87
C ASP A 392 -18.43 50.59 10.78
N CYS A 393 -17.21 50.78 10.26
CA CYS A 393 -15.99 50.57 11.03
C CYS A 393 -15.99 51.42 12.29
N THR A 394 -15.73 50.81 13.44
CA THR A 394 -15.84 51.48 14.74
C THR A 394 -14.76 52.55 14.96
N ILE A 395 -15.03 53.47 15.90
CA ILE A 395 -14.06 54.51 16.30
C ILE A 395 -12.74 53.88 16.78
N GLY A 396 -11.63 54.60 16.61
CA GLY A 396 -10.28 54.10 16.91
C GLY A 396 -9.74 53.05 15.93
N LYS A 397 -10.51 52.68 14.90
CA LYS A 397 -10.17 51.64 13.94
C LYS A 397 -10.36 52.10 12.50
N TYR A 398 -9.83 51.35 11.55
CA TYR A 398 -10.05 51.51 10.10
C TYR A 398 -10.23 50.15 9.41
N CYS A 399 -11.01 50.14 8.34
CA CYS A 399 -11.43 48.94 7.64
C CYS A 399 -11.23 49.11 6.13
N PRO A 400 -10.07 48.65 5.60
CA PRO A 400 -9.87 48.55 4.16
C PRO A 400 -10.86 47.59 3.50
N GLU A 401 -10.98 47.66 2.18
CA GLU A 401 -11.84 46.76 1.39
C GLU A 401 -11.50 45.28 1.67
N ALA A 402 -12.54 44.47 1.83
CA ALA A 402 -12.42 43.03 2.09
C ALA A 402 -11.61 42.63 3.34
N THR A 403 -11.58 43.47 4.37
CA THR A 403 -10.85 43.13 5.62
C THR A 403 -11.74 42.28 6.54
N PRO A 404 -11.25 41.12 7.03
CA PRO A 404 -12.03 40.20 7.86
C PRO A 404 -12.16 40.67 9.32
N GLU A 405 -11.33 41.61 9.76
CA GLU A 405 -11.31 42.16 11.12
C GLU A 405 -11.04 43.66 11.08
N GLU A 406 -11.58 44.41 12.04
CA GLU A 406 -11.31 45.83 12.14
C GLU A 406 -9.86 46.09 12.59
N LEU A 407 -9.13 46.93 11.86
CA LEU A 407 -7.72 47.22 12.17
C LEU A 407 -7.62 48.44 13.09
N LEU A 408 -6.80 48.35 14.14
CA LEU A 408 -6.60 49.47 15.07
C LEU A 408 -5.83 50.62 14.38
N CYS A 409 -6.21 51.86 14.67
CA CYS A 409 -5.38 53.00 14.29
C CYS A 409 -4.00 52.89 14.96
N PRO A 410 -2.91 53.15 14.24
CA PRO A 410 -1.56 53.01 14.78
C PRO A 410 -1.29 54.04 15.88
N VAL A 411 -0.27 53.76 16.70
CA VAL A 411 0.19 54.68 17.75
C VAL A 411 0.48 56.08 17.18
N GLY A 412 0.23 57.12 17.98
CA GLY A 412 0.36 58.51 17.53
C GLY A 412 -0.77 58.98 16.61
N THR A 413 -1.81 58.16 16.41
CA THR A 413 -3.04 58.57 15.70
C THR A 413 -4.29 58.19 16.49
N LYS A 414 -5.39 58.89 16.22
CA LYS A 414 -6.71 58.68 16.80
C LYS A 414 -7.82 58.72 15.75
N ARG A 415 -8.97 58.15 16.07
CA ARG A 415 -10.17 58.22 15.23
C ARG A 415 -11.44 58.38 16.06
N GLU A 416 -12.07 59.55 15.94
CA GLU A 416 -13.25 59.95 16.73
C GLU A 416 -14.60 59.60 16.08
N THR A 417 -14.60 59.28 14.78
CA THR A 417 -15.81 58.99 14.00
C THR A 417 -15.79 57.58 13.41
N VAL A 418 -16.96 57.00 13.16
CA VAL A 418 -17.08 55.70 12.49
C VAL A 418 -16.70 55.79 10.99
N GLY A 419 -16.55 54.65 10.33
CA GLY A 419 -16.44 54.57 8.87
C GLY A 419 -15.07 54.90 8.28
N ALA A 420 -13.98 54.70 9.01
CA ALA A 420 -12.62 54.88 8.47
C ALA A 420 -12.31 53.79 7.44
N ALA A 421 -12.00 54.20 6.21
CA ALA A 421 -11.76 53.31 5.08
C ALA A 421 -10.29 52.94 4.92
N ALA A 422 -9.39 53.81 5.38
CA ALA A 422 -7.95 53.60 5.27
C ALA A 422 -7.23 54.12 6.52
N VAL A 423 -5.97 53.68 6.69
CA VAL A 423 -5.12 54.13 7.80
C VAL A 423 -4.86 55.63 7.78
N THR A 424 -4.94 56.26 6.60
CA THR A 424 -4.84 57.72 6.43
C THR A 424 -6.01 58.49 7.05
N ASP A 425 -7.10 57.79 7.35
CA ASP A 425 -8.28 58.38 7.99
C ASP A 425 -8.13 58.44 9.52
N CYS A 426 -7.06 57.85 10.08
CA CYS A 426 -6.62 58.04 11.46
C CYS A 426 -5.83 59.36 11.57
N ALA A 427 -6.35 60.31 12.34
CA ALA A 427 -5.76 61.63 12.48
C ALA A 427 -4.58 61.61 13.48
N PRO A 428 -3.48 62.34 13.24
CA PRO A 428 -2.42 62.53 14.23
C PRO A 428 -2.96 63.12 15.54
N CYS A 429 -2.39 62.71 16.68
CA CYS A 429 -2.71 63.32 17.98
C CYS A 429 -2.35 64.80 18.00
N ASP A 430 -3.10 65.58 18.76
CA ASP A 430 -2.84 67.01 18.92
C ASP A 430 -1.51 67.27 19.66
N ALA A 431 -0.86 68.40 19.37
CA ALA A 431 0.40 68.76 20.03
C ALA A 431 0.20 68.91 21.55
N GLY A 432 1.11 68.33 22.33
CA GLY A 432 1.02 68.28 23.79
C GLY A 432 0.32 67.03 24.32
N TYR A 433 -0.27 66.21 23.45
CA TYR A 433 -0.91 64.95 23.81
C TYR A 433 -0.25 63.78 23.08
N TYR A 434 -0.54 62.57 23.55
CA TYR A 434 -0.13 61.34 22.88
C TYR A 434 -1.30 60.36 22.74
N CYS A 435 -1.22 59.50 21.73
CA CYS A 435 -2.17 58.41 21.51
C CYS A 435 -1.46 57.06 21.47
N VAL A 436 -2.04 56.07 22.14
CA VAL A 436 -1.67 54.67 21.98
C VAL A 436 -2.45 54.03 20.83
N GLU A 437 -2.16 52.78 20.52
CA GLU A 437 -2.84 52.03 19.46
C GLU A 437 -4.35 51.93 19.74
N GLY A 438 -5.16 52.12 18.70
CA GLY A 438 -6.63 52.04 18.81
C GLY A 438 -7.29 53.22 19.52
N SER A 439 -6.58 54.34 19.70
CA SER A 439 -7.12 55.50 20.42
C SER A 439 -8.31 56.13 19.71
N THR A 440 -9.38 56.38 20.46
CA THR A 440 -10.58 57.07 19.97
C THR A 440 -10.51 58.58 20.22
N ASP A 441 -9.68 59.01 21.16
CA ASP A 441 -9.39 60.38 21.56
C ASP A 441 -7.96 60.40 22.14
N GLU A 442 -7.47 61.56 22.59
CA GLU A 442 -6.17 61.69 23.21
C GLU A 442 -6.02 60.80 24.44
N THR A 443 -4.99 59.92 24.45
CA THR A 443 -4.77 59.00 25.57
C THR A 443 -4.34 59.76 26.81
N GLY A 444 -3.52 60.79 26.65
CA GLY A 444 -3.12 61.64 27.76
C GLY A 444 -2.21 62.79 27.37
N PRO A 445 -1.98 63.74 28.28
CA PRO A 445 -1.05 64.85 28.08
C PRO A 445 0.41 64.40 28.23
N CYS A 446 1.32 65.15 27.61
CA CYS A 446 2.76 64.99 27.80
C CYS A 446 3.17 65.20 29.27
N SER A 447 4.11 64.38 29.74
CA SER A 447 4.69 64.47 31.08
C SER A 447 5.60 65.69 31.22
N LYS A 448 5.75 66.17 32.46
CA LYS A 448 6.70 67.23 32.80
C LYS A 448 8.13 66.81 32.43
N GLY A 449 8.95 67.77 32.02
CA GLY A 449 10.31 67.54 31.51
C GLY A 449 10.36 67.14 30.02
N PHE A 450 9.22 66.86 29.39
CA PHE A 450 9.11 66.44 27.98
C PHE A 450 8.13 67.32 27.20
N TYR A 451 8.23 67.28 25.88
CA TYR A 451 7.25 67.85 24.96
C TYR A 451 6.82 66.83 23.91
N CYS A 452 5.59 66.97 23.44
CA CYS A 452 4.93 66.02 22.56
C CYS A 452 4.57 66.72 21.24
N PRO A 453 5.43 66.62 20.20
CA PRO A 453 5.14 67.19 18.89
C PRO A 453 4.03 66.44 18.15
N THR A 454 3.46 67.09 17.14
CA THR A 454 2.49 66.50 16.22
C THR A 454 2.99 66.59 14.77
N ASN A 455 2.35 65.85 13.85
CA ASN A 455 2.59 65.88 12.40
C ASN A 455 4.05 65.62 11.98
N PHE A 456 4.78 64.76 12.70
CA PHE A 456 6.12 64.34 12.30
C PHE A 456 6.07 63.09 11.43
N ALA A 457 7.10 62.89 10.61
CA ALA A 457 7.18 61.75 9.71
C ALA A 457 7.23 60.43 10.51
N ASN A 458 6.37 59.48 10.16
CA ASN A 458 6.34 58.18 10.81
C ASN A 458 7.66 57.43 10.53
N PRO A 459 8.47 57.14 11.57
CA PRO A 459 9.77 56.49 11.38
C PRO A 459 9.66 54.98 11.15
N TYR A 460 8.50 54.37 11.40
CA TYR A 460 8.29 52.92 11.38
C TYR A 460 7.43 52.43 10.21
N ALA A 461 6.58 53.29 9.63
CA ALA A 461 5.73 52.93 8.49
C ALA A 461 5.51 54.12 7.54
N ALA A 462 5.31 53.84 6.25
CA ALA A 462 5.03 54.87 5.23
C ALA A 462 3.58 55.40 5.26
N THR A 463 2.68 54.69 5.94
CA THR A 463 1.25 55.00 6.01
C THR A 463 0.71 54.76 7.43
N PRO A 464 0.15 55.78 8.11
CA PRO A 464 0.06 57.16 7.67
C PRO A 464 1.47 57.78 7.67
N ALA A 465 1.74 58.62 6.67
CA ALA A 465 3.06 59.22 6.48
C ALA A 465 3.45 60.16 7.63
N THR A 466 2.46 60.72 8.31
CA THR A 466 2.61 61.64 9.45
C THR A 466 1.82 61.14 10.65
N ILE A 467 2.44 61.18 11.83
CA ILE A 467 1.85 60.80 13.11
C ILE A 467 2.07 61.89 14.16
N GLY A 468 1.31 61.81 15.26
CA GLY A 468 1.52 62.56 16.49
C GLY A 468 2.38 61.78 17.48
N SER A 469 2.51 62.31 18.69
CA SER A 469 3.26 61.66 19.77
C SER A 469 2.58 60.37 20.21
N TYR A 470 3.36 59.35 20.53
CA TYR A 470 2.87 58.02 20.90
C TYR A 470 3.22 57.61 22.35
N GLY A 471 3.77 58.53 23.13
CA GLY A 471 4.00 58.34 24.55
C GLY A 471 4.07 59.66 25.32
N ALA A 472 3.86 59.59 26.63
CA ALA A 472 3.89 60.76 27.52
C ALA A 472 5.29 61.41 27.63
N GLU A 473 6.34 60.68 27.27
CA GLU A 473 7.74 61.11 27.33
C GLU A 473 8.38 61.08 25.94
N GLN A 474 7.74 61.72 24.95
CA GLN A 474 8.14 61.65 23.54
C GLN A 474 9.50 62.30 23.27
N GLU A 475 9.62 63.61 23.51
CA GLU A 475 10.87 64.35 23.33
C GLU A 475 11.28 65.05 24.64
N PRO A 476 12.44 64.75 25.22
CA PRO A 476 12.91 65.41 26.43
C PRO A 476 13.32 66.86 26.16
N CYS A 477 12.97 67.78 27.07
CA CYS A 477 13.52 69.14 27.02
C CYS A 477 15.06 69.09 27.12
N PRO A 478 15.80 69.82 26.26
CA PRO A 478 17.25 69.75 26.22
C PRO A 478 17.89 70.33 27.49
N ALA A 479 19.11 69.88 27.80
CA ALA A 479 19.87 70.41 28.92
C ALA A 479 20.03 71.94 28.82
N GLY A 480 19.91 72.63 29.96
CA GLY A 480 19.82 74.09 30.04
C GLY A 480 18.38 74.63 29.96
N THR A 481 17.39 73.75 29.83
CA THR A 481 15.96 74.08 29.91
C THR A 481 15.23 73.13 30.88
N TYR A 482 14.04 73.51 31.32
CA TYR A 482 13.17 72.70 32.19
C TYR A 482 11.70 72.83 31.76
N MET A 483 10.85 71.89 32.16
CA MET A 483 9.40 71.97 31.94
C MET A 483 8.65 71.42 33.15
N ASP A 484 7.98 72.30 33.87
CA ASP A 484 7.25 72.05 35.12
C ASP A 484 5.73 71.87 34.92
N GLU A 485 5.24 72.10 33.70
CA GLU A 485 3.86 71.94 33.27
C GLU A 485 3.69 70.69 32.37
N ILE A 486 2.47 70.15 32.34
CA ILE A 486 2.11 69.04 31.45
C ILE A 486 1.66 69.59 30.08
N ALA A 487 1.53 68.69 29.10
CA ALA A 487 1.01 69.01 27.77
C ALA A 487 1.82 70.03 26.96
N ALA A 488 3.16 70.00 27.10
CA ALA A 488 4.05 70.86 26.32
C ALA A 488 4.01 70.47 24.82
N PRO A 489 3.59 71.36 23.89
CA PRO A 489 3.39 70.99 22.48
C PRO A 489 4.66 70.91 21.64
N ASN A 490 5.72 71.63 22.01
CA ASN A 490 6.95 71.70 21.23
C ASN A 490 8.11 72.27 22.06
N LEU A 491 9.31 72.27 21.47
CA LEU A 491 10.53 72.75 22.10
C LEU A 491 10.45 74.18 22.68
N THR A 492 9.65 75.08 22.09
CA THR A 492 9.54 76.46 22.60
C THR A 492 8.83 76.55 23.94
N SER A 493 8.17 75.47 24.37
CA SER A 493 7.52 75.36 25.68
C SER A 493 8.52 75.07 26.80
N CYS A 494 9.71 74.55 26.49
CA CYS A 494 10.76 74.32 27.48
C CYS A 494 11.29 75.67 28.00
N LYS A 495 11.11 75.92 29.30
CA LYS A 495 11.52 77.15 30.00
C LYS A 495 13.04 77.17 30.15
N THR A 496 13.67 78.32 29.95
CA THR A 496 15.13 78.46 30.08
C THR A 496 15.57 78.33 31.53
N CYS A 497 16.67 77.63 31.79
CA CYS A 497 17.20 77.48 33.15
C CYS A 497 17.73 78.83 33.66
N PRO A 498 17.25 79.34 34.82
CA PRO A 498 17.67 80.64 35.37
C PRO A 498 19.12 80.60 35.87
N THR A 499 19.73 81.79 36.04
CA THR A 499 21.08 81.91 36.63
C THR A 499 21.12 81.38 38.06
N GLY A 500 22.25 80.79 38.47
CA GLY A 500 22.40 80.18 39.80
C GLY A 500 21.75 78.80 39.93
N TYR A 501 21.20 78.26 38.83
CA TYR A 501 20.66 76.90 38.73
C TYR A 501 21.21 76.19 37.50
N TYR A 502 21.18 74.86 37.53
CA TYR A 502 21.44 74.05 36.35
C TYR A 502 20.28 73.07 36.12
N CYS A 503 20.05 72.74 34.85
CA CYS A 503 18.94 71.91 34.41
C CYS A 503 19.47 70.82 33.48
N PRO A 504 19.74 69.59 33.99
CA PRO A 504 20.00 68.43 33.13
C PRO A 504 18.87 68.18 32.11
N GLN A 505 19.12 67.35 31.11
CA GLN A 505 18.08 66.95 30.14
C GLN A 505 16.85 66.36 30.87
N ALA A 506 15.65 66.69 30.37
CA ALA A 506 14.36 66.31 30.97
C ALA A 506 14.14 66.82 32.41
N SER A 507 14.73 67.96 32.77
CA SER A 507 14.49 68.58 34.08
C SER A 507 13.04 69.05 34.23
N VAL A 508 12.41 68.65 35.33
CA VAL A 508 11.09 69.18 35.73
C VAL A 508 11.22 70.55 36.40
N ASN A 509 12.22 70.70 37.28
CA ASN A 509 12.49 71.94 38.00
C ASN A 509 13.99 72.28 37.93
N PRO A 510 14.38 73.56 37.99
CA PRO A 510 15.77 73.96 38.12
C PRO A 510 16.43 73.38 39.39
N THR A 511 17.66 72.89 39.28
CA THR A 511 18.44 72.35 40.41
C THR A 511 19.48 73.38 40.87
N ASP A 512 19.64 73.56 42.19
CA ASP A 512 20.58 74.52 42.77
C ASP A 512 22.00 74.32 42.25
N CYS A 513 22.68 75.40 41.84
CA CYS A 513 24.09 75.29 41.46
C CYS A 513 24.93 74.89 42.69
N PRO A 514 25.63 73.74 42.66
CA PRO A 514 26.34 73.23 43.81
C PRO A 514 27.55 74.10 44.15
N GLN A 515 28.00 74.02 45.40
CA GLN A 515 29.25 74.66 45.82
C GLN A 515 30.42 74.15 44.95
N GLY A 516 31.41 75.01 44.74
CA GLY A 516 32.55 74.75 43.86
C GLY A 516 32.27 75.03 42.38
N SER A 517 31.03 75.33 41.98
CA SER A 517 30.65 75.56 40.58
C SER A 517 29.78 76.81 40.43
N TYR A 518 29.81 77.44 39.25
CA TYR A 518 28.91 78.52 38.86
C TYR A 518 28.07 78.12 37.64
N CYS A 519 26.86 78.68 37.58
CA CYS A 519 25.83 78.31 36.61
C CYS A 519 25.21 79.57 35.99
N PRO A 520 25.70 80.01 34.82
CA PRO A 520 25.07 81.10 34.07
C PRO A 520 23.70 80.68 33.48
N ILE A 521 22.98 81.61 32.85
CA ILE A 521 21.68 81.31 32.22
C ILE A 521 21.81 80.14 31.23
N GLN A 522 20.79 79.28 31.17
CA GLN A 522 20.77 78.12 30.27
C GLN A 522 21.87 77.08 30.57
N SER A 523 22.30 76.97 31.83
CA SER A 523 23.27 75.95 32.24
C SER A 523 22.65 74.56 32.29
N GLY A 524 23.14 73.64 31.46
CA GLY A 524 22.76 72.22 31.52
C GLY A 524 23.54 71.40 32.54
N VAL A 525 24.75 71.85 32.85
CA VAL A 525 25.69 71.22 33.79
C VAL A 525 26.42 72.34 34.55
N PRO A 526 26.70 72.19 35.85
CA PRO A 526 27.47 73.18 36.60
C PRO A 526 28.88 73.33 36.06
N THR A 527 29.35 74.57 35.88
CA THR A 527 30.74 74.83 35.46
C THR A 527 31.62 74.97 36.71
N PRO A 528 32.63 74.11 36.93
CA PRO A 528 33.46 74.21 38.12
C PRO A 528 34.25 75.52 38.14
N CYS A 529 34.38 76.14 39.32
CA CYS A 529 35.27 77.29 39.51
C CYS A 529 36.70 76.88 39.09
N PRO A 530 37.37 77.64 38.23
CA PRO A 530 38.69 77.28 37.72
C PRO A 530 39.75 77.35 38.83
N ALA A 531 40.92 76.74 38.59
CA ALA A 531 42.07 76.87 39.47
C ALA A 531 42.40 78.34 39.76
N GLY A 532 42.85 78.62 40.99
CA GLY A 532 43.03 79.98 41.50
C GLY A 532 41.75 80.60 42.06
N ARG A 533 40.61 79.90 42.01
CA ARG A 533 39.34 80.31 42.61
C ARG A 533 38.68 79.16 43.39
N TYR A 534 37.82 79.50 44.35
CA TYR A 534 36.99 78.56 45.10
C TYR A 534 35.56 79.09 45.25
N GLY A 535 34.59 78.20 45.42
CA GLY A 535 33.17 78.53 45.56
C GLY A 535 32.55 77.89 46.81
N ASN A 536 32.37 78.65 47.89
CA ASN A 536 31.87 78.13 49.17
C ASN A 536 30.34 78.28 49.36
N ARG A 537 29.60 78.72 48.33
CA ARG A 537 28.16 78.98 48.38
C ARG A 537 27.47 78.23 47.25
N THR A 538 26.20 77.87 47.45
CA THR A 538 25.32 77.45 46.35
C THR A 538 24.87 78.68 45.55
N HIS A 539 24.32 78.45 44.35
CA HIS A 539 23.80 79.49 43.45
C HIS A 539 24.84 80.52 42.95
N LEU A 540 26.08 80.11 42.72
CA LEU A 540 27.02 80.99 42.01
C LEU A 540 26.53 81.15 40.56
N GLU A 541 26.39 82.38 40.08
CA GLU A 541 25.78 82.66 38.77
C GLU A 541 26.83 82.79 37.68
N THR A 542 27.97 83.40 38.01
CA THR A 542 29.02 83.77 37.07
C THR A 542 30.40 83.47 37.63
N LEU A 543 31.42 83.52 36.78
CA LEU A 543 32.81 83.30 37.18
C LEU A 543 33.28 84.29 38.27
N THR A 544 32.69 85.49 38.34
CA THR A 544 33.04 86.48 39.36
C THR A 544 32.57 86.09 40.76
N ASP A 545 31.57 85.21 40.86
CA ASP A 545 31.06 84.71 42.14
C ASP A 545 31.95 83.59 42.72
N CYS A 546 32.85 83.03 41.91
CA CYS A 546 33.95 82.21 42.40
C CYS A 546 35.01 83.13 43.02
N ASN A 547 35.17 83.05 44.35
CA ASN A 547 36.15 83.85 45.08
C ASN A 547 37.56 83.53 44.58
N LEU A 548 38.39 84.56 44.39
CA LEU A 548 39.83 84.36 44.20
C LEU A 548 40.40 83.67 45.44
N CYS A 549 41.40 82.82 45.24
CA CYS A 549 42.08 82.18 46.36
C CYS A 549 42.59 83.25 47.34
N ASP A 550 42.32 83.06 48.63
CA ASP A 550 42.63 84.05 49.65
C ASP A 550 44.15 84.28 49.74
N PRO A 551 44.63 85.51 49.99
CA PRO A 551 46.06 85.77 50.21
C PRO A 551 46.65 84.84 51.28
N GLY A 552 47.83 84.29 51.01
CA GLY A 552 48.49 83.28 51.85
C GLY A 552 48.07 81.83 51.61
N TYR A 553 47.09 81.58 50.72
CA TYR A 553 46.62 80.24 50.33
C TYR A 553 46.71 80.04 48.82
N TYR A 554 46.69 78.78 48.38
CA TYR A 554 46.65 78.41 46.96
C TYR A 554 45.47 77.48 46.63
N CYS A 555 45.06 77.49 45.35
CA CYS A 555 43.91 76.76 44.82
C CYS A 555 44.34 76.04 43.52
N ASP A 556 44.84 74.81 43.67
CA ASP A 556 45.51 74.02 42.62
C ASP A 556 44.59 73.27 41.65
N THR A 557 43.33 73.07 42.03
CA THR A 557 42.36 72.33 41.22
C THR A 557 41.06 73.10 41.02
N GLN A 558 40.31 72.76 39.97
CA GLN A 558 38.97 73.30 39.75
C GLN A 558 37.96 72.71 40.76
N GLY A 559 36.84 73.40 41.00
CA GLY A 559 35.74 72.88 41.82
C GLY A 559 35.96 72.98 43.33
N LEU A 560 36.96 73.72 43.79
CA LEU A 560 37.29 73.81 45.21
C LEU A 560 36.19 74.54 46.01
N LEU A 561 35.83 74.00 47.17
CA LEU A 561 34.87 74.61 48.08
C LEU A 561 35.51 75.66 49.00
N LEU A 562 36.80 75.48 49.29
CA LEU A 562 37.63 76.31 50.15
C LEU A 562 39.07 76.30 49.57
N PRO A 563 39.95 77.24 49.97
CA PRO A 563 41.36 77.18 49.59
C PRO A 563 41.99 75.82 49.95
N ARG A 564 42.91 75.31 49.11
CA ARG A 564 43.51 73.98 49.29
C ARG A 564 44.31 73.90 50.59
N ALA A 565 45.27 74.81 50.72
CA ALA A 565 46.19 74.90 51.84
C ALA A 565 46.93 76.24 51.80
N GLN A 566 47.66 76.52 52.88
CA GLN A 566 48.59 77.66 52.96
C GLN A 566 49.79 77.43 52.03
N CYS A 567 50.44 78.52 51.63
CA CYS A 567 51.60 78.45 50.76
C CYS A 567 52.85 77.90 51.45
N ASP A 568 53.74 77.32 50.65
CA ASP A 568 54.93 76.66 51.18
C ASP A 568 55.85 77.68 51.87
N PRO A 569 56.53 77.30 52.96
CA PRO A 569 57.48 78.18 53.62
C PRO A 569 58.51 78.75 52.62
N GLY A 570 58.68 80.07 52.62
CA GLY A 570 59.57 80.78 51.69
C GLY A 570 58.86 81.43 50.49
N TYR A 571 57.54 81.24 50.35
CA TYR A 571 56.73 81.84 49.29
C TYR A 571 55.60 82.70 49.87
N LEU A 572 55.31 83.82 49.20
CA LEU A 572 54.19 84.71 49.50
C LEU A 572 53.13 84.56 48.40
N CYS A 573 51.93 84.11 48.76
CA CYS A 573 50.81 84.01 47.84
C CYS A 573 49.92 85.25 47.88
N TYR A 574 49.74 85.87 46.73
CA TYR A 574 48.74 86.91 46.48
C TYR A 574 47.38 86.28 46.14
N SER A 575 46.37 87.13 45.94
CA SER A 575 45.02 86.66 45.61
C SER A 575 45.03 85.91 44.28
N GLY A 576 44.48 84.69 44.26
CA GLY A 576 44.36 83.87 43.06
C GLY A 576 45.52 82.91 42.76
N ALA A 577 46.40 82.63 43.74
CA ALA A 577 47.47 81.65 43.58
C ALA A 577 46.97 80.24 43.20
N VAL A 578 47.56 79.66 42.16
CA VAL A 578 47.24 78.31 41.64
C VAL A 578 48.21 77.23 42.11
N THR A 579 49.27 77.60 42.80
CA THR A 579 50.34 76.71 43.27
C THR A 579 50.83 77.17 44.65
N SER A 580 51.41 76.27 45.43
CA SER A 580 51.93 76.55 46.77
C SER A 580 53.20 77.41 46.78
N GLY A 581 53.90 77.50 45.64
CA GLY A 581 55.12 78.31 45.46
C GLY A 581 55.12 79.20 44.22
N PRO A 582 54.25 80.22 44.13
CA PRO A 582 54.18 81.13 42.99
C PRO A 582 55.40 82.07 42.94
N ILE A 583 55.90 82.34 41.72
CA ILE A 583 57.06 83.23 41.45
C ILE A 583 56.80 84.19 40.29
N ASP A 584 55.56 84.30 39.85
CA ASP A 584 55.16 85.05 38.65
C ASP A 584 55.03 86.57 38.90
N GLY A 585 55.15 87.00 40.16
CA GLY A 585 54.97 88.40 40.58
C GLY A 585 53.52 88.90 40.46
N ILE A 586 52.58 88.03 40.08
CA ILE A 586 51.16 88.36 39.87
C ILE A 586 50.30 87.62 40.90
N THR A 587 50.48 86.31 41.02
CA THR A 587 49.79 85.45 41.98
C THR A 587 50.65 85.12 43.20
N GLY A 588 51.94 85.45 43.16
CA GLY A 588 52.81 85.52 44.33
C GLY A 588 54.29 85.65 43.98
N GLU A 589 55.12 85.68 45.01
CA GLU A 589 56.57 85.87 44.90
C GLU A 589 57.37 85.09 45.96
N LEU A 590 58.68 85.00 45.77
CA LEU A 590 59.60 84.45 46.77
C LEU A 590 59.82 85.47 47.89
N CYS A 591 59.82 85.02 49.15
CA CYS A 591 60.10 85.91 50.29
C CYS A 591 61.50 86.56 50.16
N PRO A 592 61.66 87.86 50.44
CA PRO A 592 62.97 88.50 50.49
C PRO A 592 63.85 87.85 51.57
N ALA A 593 65.15 87.70 51.26
CA ALA A 593 66.15 87.03 52.11
C ALA A 593 66.47 87.79 53.41
#